data_AF-A0A2U3QKN9-F1
#
_entry.id   AF-A0A2U3QKN9-F1
#
_cell.length_a   1.000
_cell.length_b   1.000
_cell.length_c   1.000
_cell.angle_alpha   90.00
_cell.angle_beta   90.00
_cell.angle_gamma   90.00
#
_symmetry.space_group_name_H-M   'P 1'
#
loop_
_entity.id
_entity.type
_entity.pdbx_description
1 polymer ?
#
loop_
_entity_poly.entity_id
_entity_poly.type
_entity_poly.pdbx_seq_one_letter_code
_entity_poly.pdbx_strand_id
1 'polypeptide(L)' 'MAGEKKSKTDVAARAENKNKGNFCCNCGKKVDVVLAVSPNGKKRMRRICCEG' A
#
# COMPACT_ATOMS: atom_id res chain seq x y z
N MET A 1 -4.95 -29.52 12.79
CA MET A 1 -5.99 -28.76 12.08
C MET A 1 -5.40 -28.29 10.77
N ALA A 2 -5.89 -28.82 9.65
CA ALA A 2 -5.40 -28.48 8.32
C ALA A 2 -5.79 -27.02 8.01
N GLY A 3 -4.81 -26.13 7.97
CA GLY A 3 -5.01 -24.72 7.63
C GLY A 3 -5.60 -24.62 6.22
N GLU A 4 -6.85 -24.20 6.16
CA GLU A 4 -7.63 -24.00 4.95
C GLU A 4 -6.81 -23.15 3.98
N LYS A 5 -6.36 -23.77 2.89
CA LYS A 5 -5.66 -23.10 1.80
C LYS A 5 -6.67 -22.19 1.11
N LYS A 6 -6.76 -20.92 1.56
CA LYS A 6 -7.56 -19.87 0.94
C LYS A 6 -7.38 -19.93 -0.57
N SER A 7 -8.50 -20.14 -1.28
CA SER A 7 -8.51 -20.33 -2.72
C SER A 7 -7.83 -19.13 -3.40
N LYS A 8 -6.95 -19.39 -4.39
CA LYS A 8 -6.19 -18.34 -5.10
C LYS A 8 -7.07 -17.28 -5.80
N THR A 9 -8.37 -17.56 -5.89
CA THR A 9 -9.39 -16.81 -6.63
C THR A 9 -10.28 -15.94 -5.75
N ASP A 10 -10.04 -15.88 -4.44
CA ASP A 10 -10.90 -15.12 -3.53
C ASP A 10 -10.72 -13.60 -3.72
N VAL A 11 -11.56 -13.01 -4.58
CA VAL A 11 -11.53 -11.59 -4.97
C VAL A 11 -11.84 -10.71 -3.77
N ALA A 12 -12.73 -11.14 -2.87
CA ALA A 12 -13.07 -10.44 -1.63
C ALA A 12 -11.84 -10.36 -0.71
N ALA A 13 -11.16 -11.48 -0.45
CA ALA A 13 -9.94 -11.47 0.35
C ALA A 13 -8.81 -10.63 -0.28
N ARG A 14 -8.70 -10.56 -1.61
CA ARG A 14 -7.76 -9.65 -2.30
C ARG A 14 -8.14 -8.19 -2.15
N ALA A 15 -9.43 -7.84 -2.17
CA ALA A 15 -9.91 -6.48 -1.97
C ALA A 15 -9.67 -6.02 -0.52
N GLU A 16 -9.92 -6.89 0.45
CA GLU A 16 -9.63 -6.62 1.85
C GLU A 16 -8.12 -6.47 2.10
N ASN A 17 -7.28 -7.30 1.48
CA ASN A 17 -5.83 -7.17 1.61
C ASN A 17 -5.26 -5.92 0.93
N LYS A 18 -5.95 -5.36 -0.08
CA LYS A 18 -5.62 -4.04 -0.65
C LYS A 18 -6.07 -2.88 0.26
N ASN A 19 -7.10 -3.11 1.08
CA ASN A 19 -7.61 -2.14 2.05
C ASN A 19 -6.94 -2.24 3.43
N LYS A 20 -6.18 -3.30 3.71
CA LYS A 20 -5.23 -3.35 4.83
C LYS A 20 -4.19 -2.27 4.60
N GLY A 21 -4.49 -1.09 5.11
CA GLY A 21 -3.87 0.17 4.72
C GLY A 21 -2.36 0.06 4.67
N ASN A 22 -1.76 0.64 3.64
CA ASN A 22 -0.35 0.93 3.67
C ASN A 22 -0.13 1.91 4.83
N PHE A 23 0.18 1.43 6.02
CA PHE A 23 0.56 2.26 7.15
C PHE A 23 2.09 2.36 7.16
N CYS A 24 2.58 3.54 7.54
CA CYS A 24 4.00 3.78 7.63
C CYS A 24 4.56 3.02 8.83
N CYS A 25 5.56 2.16 8.66
CA CYS A 25 6.20 1.48 9.79
C CYS A 25 6.85 2.46 10.78
N ASN A 26 7.19 3.67 10.32
CA ASN A 26 7.93 4.64 11.12
C ASN A 26 7.03 5.59 11.94
N CYS A 27 5.94 6.09 11.35
CA CYS A 27 5.06 7.06 12.00
C CYS A 27 3.61 6.58 12.18
N GLY A 28 3.27 5.33 11.81
CA GLY A 28 1.95 4.73 12.03
C GLY A 28 0.79 5.35 11.24
N LYS A 29 1.02 6.46 10.52
CA LYS A 29 0.03 7.12 9.66
C LYS A 29 -0.20 6.35 8.38
N LYS A 30 -1.38 6.55 7.78
CA LYS A 30 -1.71 6.03 6.44
C LYS A 30 -0.75 6.65 5.41
N VAL A 31 -0.13 5.80 4.61
CA VAL A 31 0.75 6.17 3.51
C VAL A 31 -0.13 6.65 2.37
N ASP A 32 0.05 7.91 2.00
CA ASP A 32 -0.52 8.46 0.79
C ASP A 32 0.45 8.24 -0.38
N VAL A 33 -0.09 7.91 -1.56
CA VAL A 33 0.72 7.67 -2.76
C VAL A 33 0.43 8.77 -3.74
N VAL A 34 1.34 9.73 -3.83
CA VAL A 34 1.23 10.86 -4.77
C VAL A 34 2.11 10.68 -5.98
N LEU A 35 1.67 11.26 -7.10
CA LEU A 35 2.51 11.42 -8.27
C LEU A 35 3.43 12.64 -8.07
N ALA A 36 4.73 12.41 -7.97
CA ALA A 36 5.72 13.47 -7.86
C ALA A 36 6.55 13.59 -9.14
N VAL A 37 6.82 14.82 -9.56
CA VAL A 37 7.75 15.09 -10.66
C VAL A 37 9.14 15.28 -10.06
N SER A 38 10.10 14.49 -10.54
CA SER A 38 11.50 14.63 -10.15
C SER A 38 12.09 15.89 -10.80
N PRO A 39 13.16 16.49 -10.26
CA PRO A 39 13.79 17.68 -10.86
C PRO A 39 14.20 17.47 -12.33
N ASN A 40 14.45 16.22 -12.74
CA ASN A 40 14.73 15.83 -14.13
C ASN A 40 13.46 15.60 -14.97
N GLY A 41 12.30 16.10 -14.56
CA GLY A 41 11.02 15.97 -15.26
C GLY A 41 10.35 14.58 -15.21
N LYS A 42 10.99 13.58 -14.60
CA LYS A 42 10.45 12.21 -14.53
C LYS A 42 9.34 12.10 -13.49
N LYS A 43 8.15 11.69 -13.93
CA LYS A 43 7.01 11.34 -13.06
C LYS A 43 7.31 10.03 -12.33
N ARG A 44 7.21 10.04 -10.99
CA ARG A 44 7.39 8.86 -10.14
C ARG A 44 6.33 8.89 -9.04
N MET A 45 5.77 7.73 -8.70
CA MET A 45 4.94 7.63 -7.50
C MET A 45 5.83 7.68 -6.26
N ARG A 46 5.48 8.54 -5.30
CA ARG A 46 6.12 8.65 -4.00
C ARG A 46 5.11 8.30 -2.91
N ARG A 47 5.58 7.50 -1.96
CA ARG A 47 4.87 7.20 -0.72
C ARG A 47 5.22 8.28 0.28
N ILE A 48 4.25 9.10 0.67
CA ILE A 48 4.40 10.09 1.74
C ILE A 48 3.62 9.59 2.93
N CYS A 49 4.28 9.56 4.09
CA CYS A 49 3.64 9.07 5.30
C CYS A 49 4.16 9.73 6.57
N CYS A 50 5.43 10.12 6.58
CA CYS A 50 5.97 11.01 7.60
C CYS A 50 6.29 12.33 6.90
N GLU A 51 5.38 13.28 7.03
CA GLU A 51 5.68 14.68 6.74
C GLU A 51 6.77 15.10 7.72
N GLY A 52 7.92 15.50 7.17
CA GLY A 52 8.92 16.32 7.86
C GLY A 52 8.72 17.75 7.41
#